data_AF-A0A2T5JE36-F1
#
_entry.id   AF-A0A2T5JE36-F1
#
_cell.length_a   1.000
_cell.length_b   1.000
_cell.length_c   1.000
_cell.angle_alpha   90.00
_cell.angle_beta   90.00
_cell.angle_gamma   90.00
#
_symmetry.space_group_name_H-M   'P 1'
#
loop_
_entity.id
_entity.type
_entity.pdbx_description
1 polymer ?
#
loop_
_entity_poly.entity_id
_entity_poly.type
_entity_poly.pdbx_seq_one_letter_code
_entity_poly.pdbx_strand_id
1 'polypeptide(L)'
;MKNLIKATLAVAAIALMFACNKKNDPSDQTNNTNTSLVGKWLVVKENIKVYSLANNDLLKDSIRDYTISYNALIAWSEIYKADGRAYVTGHPYTKSGKTVVDTSAYLKYTFNNNVLMQSNTDGTNPTTCQVSRLDDKQLEYTVTSNRPPDSGWGLNTSNTYKYVSIYTYTRQ
;
A
#
# COMPACT_ATOMS: atom_id res chain seq x y z
N MET A 1 -50.06 -61.21 -3.71
CA MET A 1 -51.02 -60.30 -3.04
C MET A 1 -50.26 -59.43 -2.04
N LYS A 2 -50.76 -58.22 -1.84
CA LYS A 2 -50.10 -56.99 -1.38
C LYS A 2 -49.65 -56.95 0.10
N ASN A 3 -48.87 -55.89 0.39
CA ASN A 3 -48.65 -55.13 1.63
C ASN A 3 -47.33 -55.48 2.38
N LEU A 4 -46.28 -54.65 2.51
CA LEU A 4 -46.02 -53.19 2.64
C LEU A 4 -45.83 -52.71 4.12
N ILE A 5 -44.67 -52.08 4.35
CA ILE A 5 -44.18 -51.13 5.40
C ILE A 5 -43.94 -51.63 6.84
N LYS A 6 -42.69 -51.58 7.33
CA LYS A 6 -42.12 -50.45 8.14
C LYS A 6 -40.68 -50.66 8.57
N ALA A 7 -39.99 -49.52 8.60
CA ALA A 7 -38.58 -49.26 8.88
C ALA A 7 -38.07 -49.88 10.19
N THR A 8 -36.75 -49.90 10.39
CA THR A 8 -36.04 -49.14 11.44
C THR A 8 -34.53 -49.48 11.47
N LEU A 9 -33.73 -48.42 11.62
CA LEU A 9 -32.34 -48.28 12.12
C LEU A 9 -31.11 -48.79 11.33
N ALA A 10 -30.15 -47.85 11.27
CA ALA A 10 -28.83 -47.88 10.67
C ALA A 10 -27.78 -48.60 11.51
N VAL A 11 -26.68 -49.07 10.89
CA VAL A 11 -25.31 -48.96 11.45
C VAL A 11 -24.30 -48.78 10.31
N ALA A 12 -23.34 -47.91 10.58
CA ALA A 12 -22.23 -47.44 9.76
C ALA A 12 -21.32 -48.53 9.16
N ALA A 13 -20.80 -48.24 7.96
CA ALA A 13 -19.52 -48.76 7.49
C ALA A 13 -18.65 -47.56 7.07
N ILE A 14 -17.70 -47.22 7.94
CA ILE A 14 -16.65 -46.24 7.70
C ILE A 14 -15.70 -46.86 6.68
N ALA A 15 -15.74 -46.39 5.43
CA ALA A 15 -14.66 -46.61 4.49
C ALA A 15 -13.53 -45.61 4.80
N LEU A 16 -12.64 -45.98 5.71
CA LEU A 16 -11.27 -45.48 5.71
C LEU A 16 -10.57 -46.11 4.52
N MET A 17 -10.10 -45.32 3.55
CA MET A 17 -8.70 -45.37 3.09
C MET A 17 -8.42 -44.43 1.89
N PHE A 18 -7.43 -43.56 2.11
CA PHE A 18 -6.56 -42.86 1.17
C PHE A 18 -7.18 -41.91 0.13
N ALA A 19 -7.62 -40.74 0.59
CA ALA A 19 -7.30 -39.53 -0.15
C ALA A 19 -5.96 -39.01 0.39
N CYS A 20 -4.98 -38.83 -0.50
CA CYS A 20 -3.74 -38.12 -0.21
C CYS A 20 -4.07 -36.81 0.52
N ASN A 21 -3.78 -36.76 1.82
CA ASN A 21 -3.57 -35.49 2.51
C ASN A 21 -2.32 -34.89 1.88
N LYS A 22 -2.51 -34.14 0.79
CA LYS A 22 -1.65 -33.03 0.47
C LYS A 22 -1.64 -32.20 1.75
N LYS A 23 -0.51 -32.21 2.45
CA LYS A 23 -0.30 -31.30 3.58
C LYS A 23 -0.76 -29.94 3.07
N ASN A 24 -1.80 -29.38 3.68
CA ASN A 24 -2.09 -27.98 3.54
C ASN A 24 -0.87 -27.29 4.17
N ASP A 25 0.12 -27.01 3.32
CA ASP A 25 1.12 -26.02 3.64
C ASP A 25 0.35 -24.72 3.93
N PRO A 26 0.59 -24.04 5.06
CA PRO A 26 -0.01 -22.75 5.33
C PRO A 26 0.48 -21.65 4.38
N SER A 27 1.23 -21.97 3.32
CA SER A 27 1.91 -20.99 2.47
C SER A 27 1.17 -20.58 1.20
N ASP A 28 0.04 -21.21 0.86
CA ASP A 28 -0.86 -20.63 -0.17
C ASP A 28 -1.76 -19.57 0.48
N GLN A 29 -1.12 -18.56 1.08
CA GLN A 29 -1.71 -17.23 1.09
C GLN A 29 -1.89 -16.88 -0.39
N THR A 30 -3.14 -16.85 -0.83
CA THR A 30 -3.57 -16.16 -2.04
C THR A 30 -3.12 -14.71 -1.90
N ASN A 31 -1.87 -14.44 -2.29
CA ASN A 31 -1.37 -13.11 -2.53
C ASN A 31 -2.26 -12.57 -3.64
N ASN A 32 -3.24 -11.74 -3.27
CA ASN A 32 -4.06 -10.95 -4.17
C ASN A 32 -3.15 -9.90 -4.83
N THR A 33 -2.24 -10.35 -5.69
CA THR A 33 -1.39 -9.50 -6.49
C THR A 33 -2.22 -9.05 -7.68
N ASN A 34 -2.86 -7.89 -7.54
CA ASN A 34 -3.50 -7.24 -8.67
C ASN A 34 -2.43 -6.95 -9.72
N THR A 35 -2.53 -7.65 -10.86
CA THR A 35 -1.58 -7.55 -11.98
C THR A 35 -1.47 -6.12 -12.52
N SER A 36 -2.51 -5.30 -12.36
CA SER A 36 -2.51 -3.91 -12.80
C SER A 36 -1.54 -3.04 -12.01
N LEU A 37 -1.27 -3.33 -10.74
CA LEU A 37 -0.31 -2.56 -9.92
C LEU A 37 1.14 -2.93 -10.25
N VAL A 38 1.40 -4.18 -10.64
CA VAL A 38 2.75 -4.69 -10.96
C VAL A 38 3.37 -3.88 -12.09
N GLY A 39 4.56 -3.33 -11.84
CA GLY A 39 5.27 -2.47 -12.79
C GLY A 39 6.08 -1.39 -12.09
N LYS A 40 6.68 -0.51 -12.90
CA LYS A 40 7.43 0.66 -12.45
C LYS A 40 6.58 1.91 -12.57
N TRP A 41 6.58 2.72 -11.52
CA TRP A 41 5.80 3.92 -11.39
C TRP A 41 6.72 5.07 -10.97
N LEU A 42 6.61 6.22 -11.63
CA LEU A 42 7.34 7.44 -11.28
C LEU A 42 6.34 8.46 -10.73
N VAL A 43 6.63 9.05 -9.58
CA VAL A 43 5.81 10.16 -9.07
C VAL A 43 5.96 11.36 -10.00
N VAL A 44 4.84 11.97 -10.38
CA VAL A 44 4.84 13.19 -11.20
C VAL A 44 4.24 14.37 -10.46
N LYS A 45 3.39 14.12 -9.46
CA LYS A 45 2.74 15.17 -8.67
C LYS A 45 2.43 14.68 -7.27
N GLU A 46 2.53 15.57 -6.30
CA GLU A 46 2.02 15.39 -4.95
C GLU A 46 1.17 16.60 -4.58
N ASN A 47 -0.04 16.37 -4.08
CA ASN A 47 -0.87 17.40 -3.47
C ASN A 47 -0.96 17.14 -1.95
N ILE A 48 -0.51 18.10 -1.15
CA ILE A 48 -0.45 18.01 0.31
C ILE A 48 -1.43 19.00 0.91
N LYS A 49 -2.41 18.48 1.63
CA LYS A 49 -3.34 19.27 2.44
C LYS A 49 -3.08 19.01 3.91
N VAL A 50 -3.00 20.09 4.68
CA VAL A 50 -2.76 20.02 6.13
C VAL A 50 -3.95 20.62 6.86
N TYR A 51 -4.48 19.83 7.79
CA TYR A 51 -5.63 20.17 8.59
C TYR A 51 -5.27 20.27 10.07
N SER A 52 -5.90 21.20 10.76
CA SER A 52 -5.94 21.23 12.22
C SER A 52 -6.62 19.97 12.75
N LEU A 53 -6.02 19.31 13.76
CA LEU A 53 -6.66 18.16 14.40
C LEU A 53 -7.85 18.55 15.29
N ALA A 54 -7.84 19.76 15.86
CA ALA A 54 -8.83 20.18 16.84
C ALA A 54 -10.22 20.41 16.22
N ASN A 55 -10.26 20.97 15.01
CA ASN A 55 -11.48 21.39 14.34
C ASN A 55 -11.56 21.00 12.86
N ASN A 56 -10.55 20.30 12.33
CA ASN A 56 -10.50 19.85 10.94
C ASN A 56 -10.45 20.99 9.89
N ASP A 57 -10.05 22.21 10.28
CA ASP A 57 -9.85 23.31 9.36
C ASP A 57 -8.67 23.06 8.43
N LEU A 58 -8.82 23.39 7.15
CA LEU A 58 -7.72 23.38 6.18
C LEU A 58 -6.79 24.56 6.47
N LEU A 59 -5.56 24.27 6.86
CA LEU A 59 -4.55 25.28 7.19
C LEU A 59 -3.64 25.60 6.01
N LYS A 60 -3.36 24.59 5.17
CA LYS A 60 -2.43 24.67 4.04
C LYS A 60 -2.83 23.69 2.94
N ASP A 61 -2.59 24.10 1.71
CA ASP A 61 -2.81 23.32 0.48
C ASP A 61 -1.64 23.62 -0.46
N SER A 62 -0.87 22.60 -0.84
CA SER A 62 0.36 22.76 -1.61
C SER A 62 0.50 21.66 -2.64
N ILE A 63 0.91 22.04 -3.84
CA ILE A 63 1.18 21.10 -4.93
C ILE A 63 2.68 21.11 -5.21
N ARG A 64 3.28 19.93 -5.26
CA ARG A 64 4.60 19.71 -5.81
C ARG A 64 4.47 18.99 -7.15
N ASP A 65 4.87 19.67 -8.22
CA ASP A 65 4.98 19.10 -9.55
C ASP A 65 6.43 18.65 -9.78
N TYR A 66 6.63 17.34 -9.92
CA TYR A 66 7.94 16.70 -10.08
C TYR A 66 8.39 16.63 -11.55
N THR A 67 7.56 17.07 -12.50
CA THR A 67 7.95 17.17 -13.92
C THR A 67 8.79 18.42 -14.21
N ILE A 68 8.82 19.37 -13.27
CA ILE A 68 9.61 20.61 -13.36
C ILE A 68 11.02 20.36 -12.82
N SER A 69 12.04 20.83 -13.55
CA SER A 69 13.46 20.49 -13.36
C SER A 69 14.01 20.63 -11.93
N TYR A 70 13.60 21.64 -11.17
CA TYR A 70 14.04 21.80 -9.77
C TYR A 70 13.52 20.67 -8.86
N ASN A 71 12.28 20.23 -9.06
CA ASN A 71 11.66 19.16 -8.27
C ASN A 71 11.96 17.77 -8.82
N ALA A 72 12.28 17.64 -10.12
CA ALA A 72 12.62 16.37 -10.75
C ALA A 72 13.80 15.67 -10.05
N LEU A 73 14.71 16.45 -9.45
CA LEU A 73 15.84 15.93 -8.68
C LEU A 73 15.43 15.17 -7.43
N ILE A 74 14.22 15.39 -6.91
CA ILE A 74 13.71 14.75 -5.69
C ILE A 74 12.52 13.81 -5.94
N ALA A 75 12.19 13.56 -7.21
CA ALA A 75 11.17 12.57 -7.57
C ALA A 75 11.63 11.15 -7.18
N TRP A 76 10.67 10.27 -6.85
CA TRP A 76 10.93 8.86 -6.62
C TRP A 76 10.14 7.94 -7.53
N SER A 77 10.65 6.72 -7.68
CA SER A 77 9.98 5.61 -8.34
C SER A 77 9.59 4.52 -7.34
N GLU A 78 8.48 3.87 -7.62
CA GLU A 78 8.02 2.67 -6.94
C GLU A 78 7.95 1.51 -7.95
N ILE A 79 8.48 0.34 -7.59
CA ILE A 79 8.46 -0.86 -8.42
C ILE A 79 7.74 -1.95 -7.65
N TYR A 80 6.56 -2.35 -8.12
CA TYR A 80 5.77 -3.42 -7.53
C TYR A 80 5.99 -4.72 -8.29
N LYS A 81 6.35 -5.79 -7.57
CA LYS A 81 6.52 -7.13 -8.13
C LYS A 81 5.33 -8.02 -7.82
N ALA A 82 5.04 -8.94 -8.75
CA ALA A 82 3.95 -9.91 -8.62
C ALA A 82 4.08 -10.87 -7.42
N ASP A 83 5.20 -10.86 -6.70
CA ASP A 83 5.42 -11.67 -5.49
C ASP A 83 5.11 -10.92 -4.18
N GLY A 84 4.49 -9.74 -4.25
CA GLY A 84 4.15 -8.93 -3.07
C GLY A 84 5.32 -8.11 -2.52
N ARG A 85 6.43 -8.00 -3.25
CA ARG A 85 7.57 -7.15 -2.89
C ARG A 85 7.54 -5.83 -3.66
N ALA A 86 7.90 -4.75 -3.00
CA ALA A 86 8.03 -3.44 -3.61
C ALA A 86 9.42 -2.84 -3.37
N TYR A 87 9.84 -1.98 -4.29
CA TYR A 87 11.05 -1.16 -4.17
C TYR A 87 10.67 0.30 -4.31
N VAL A 88 11.10 1.12 -3.38
CA VAL A 88 10.88 2.57 -3.44
C VAL A 88 12.24 3.23 -3.45
N THR A 89 12.56 4.01 -4.49
CA THR A 89 13.76 4.86 -4.44
C THR A 89 13.47 5.96 -3.42
N GLY A 90 14.27 6.14 -2.37
CA GLY A 90 13.94 7.19 -1.42
C GLY A 90 14.21 8.60 -2.00
N HIS A 91 13.65 9.61 -1.34
CA HIS A 91 13.96 11.00 -1.67
C HIS A 91 15.45 11.28 -1.38
N PRO A 92 16.16 12.00 -2.26
CA PRO A 92 17.43 12.59 -1.88
C PRO A 92 17.22 13.54 -0.70
N TYR A 93 18.04 13.40 0.34
CA TYR A 93 17.99 14.27 1.51
C TYR A 93 19.38 14.81 1.83
N THR A 94 19.43 15.94 2.53
CA THR A 94 20.72 16.52 2.95
C THR A 94 21.11 15.95 4.31
N LYS A 95 22.28 15.32 4.39
CA LYS A 95 22.91 14.89 5.64
C LYS A 95 24.29 15.53 5.76
N SER A 96 24.49 16.33 6.81
CA SER A 96 25.76 17.05 7.05
C SER A 96 26.25 17.86 5.83
N GLY A 97 25.33 18.56 5.15
CA GLY A 97 25.64 19.40 3.99
C GLY A 97 25.88 18.65 2.67
N LYS A 98 25.71 17.32 2.64
CA LYS A 98 25.81 16.51 1.42
C LYS A 98 24.45 15.95 1.02
N THR A 99 24.12 16.03 -0.26
CA THR A 99 22.97 15.30 -0.82
C THR A 99 23.27 13.81 -0.79
N VAL A 100 22.48 13.08 -0.01
CA VAL A 100 22.49 11.62 0.06
C VAL A 100 21.31 11.13 -0.77
N VAL A 101 21.56 10.25 -1.73
CA VAL A 101 20.50 9.53 -2.44
C VAL A 101 20.14 8.32 -1.60
N ASP A 102 18.90 8.27 -1.15
CA ASP A 102 18.44 7.16 -0.34
C ASP A 102 18.32 5.90 -1.21
N THR A 103 19.06 4.87 -0.82
CA THR A 103 19.09 3.60 -1.54
C THR A 103 17.73 2.93 -1.45
N SER A 104 17.32 2.19 -2.49
CA SER A 104 15.98 1.62 -2.59
C SER A 104 15.52 0.90 -1.32
N ALA A 105 14.43 1.36 -0.71
CA ALA A 105 13.78 0.69 0.40
C ALA A 105 13.06 -0.55 -0.13
N TYR A 106 13.39 -1.70 0.44
CA TYR A 106 12.76 -2.97 0.13
C TYR A 106 11.54 -3.11 1.05
N LEU A 107 10.35 -3.23 0.46
CA LEU A 107 9.08 -3.27 1.19
C LEU A 107 8.32 -4.56 0.88
N LYS A 108 7.47 -4.97 1.82
CA LYS A 108 6.34 -5.86 1.53
C LYS A 108 5.11 -5.03 1.24
N TYR A 109 4.29 -5.48 0.30
CA TYR A 109 3.01 -4.84 0.04
C TYR A 109 1.87 -5.84 -0.16
N THR A 110 0.66 -5.39 0.15
CA THR A 110 -0.59 -6.04 -0.24
C THR A 110 -1.50 -5.04 -0.92
N PHE A 111 -2.35 -5.51 -1.84
CA PHE A 111 -3.32 -4.66 -2.50
C PHE A 111 -4.67 -5.36 -2.55
N ASN A 112 -5.68 -4.77 -1.89
CA ASN A 112 -7.02 -5.34 -1.86
C ASN A 112 -8.07 -4.24 -1.69
N ASN A 113 -9.20 -4.32 -2.40
CA ASN A 113 -10.30 -3.36 -2.30
C ASN A 113 -9.86 -1.89 -2.39
N ASN A 114 -8.95 -1.58 -3.33
CA ASN A 114 -8.33 -0.26 -3.52
C ASN A 114 -7.51 0.26 -2.32
N VAL A 115 -7.17 -0.62 -1.38
CA VAL A 115 -6.23 -0.33 -0.28
C VAL A 115 -4.88 -0.93 -0.64
N LEU A 116 -3.86 -0.09 -0.76
CA LEU A 116 -2.47 -0.49 -0.83
C LEU A 116 -1.87 -0.38 0.57
N MET A 117 -1.39 -1.50 1.12
CA MET A 117 -0.62 -1.49 2.36
C MET A 117 0.84 -1.75 2.02
N GLN A 118 1.73 -0.89 2.49
CA GLN A 118 3.18 -1.04 2.36
C GLN A 118 3.79 -1.16 3.75
N SER A 119 4.80 -1.99 3.93
CA SER A 119 5.49 -2.17 5.22
C SER A 119 6.94 -2.53 4.99
N ASN A 120 7.76 -2.42 6.04
CA ASN A 120 9.11 -2.97 6.03
C ASN A 120 9.09 -4.48 5.69
N THR A 121 10.22 -5.06 5.28
CA THR A 121 10.28 -6.49 4.90
C THR A 121 9.87 -7.45 6.02
N ASP A 122 9.99 -7.03 7.28
CA ASP A 122 9.55 -7.76 8.47
C ASP A 122 8.06 -7.53 8.82
N GLY A 123 7.35 -6.70 8.07
CA GLY A 123 5.94 -6.33 8.29
C GLY A 123 5.75 -5.15 9.25
N THR A 124 6.83 -4.53 9.75
CA THR A 124 6.73 -3.39 10.67
C THR A 124 6.41 -2.09 9.93
N ASN A 125 5.89 -1.11 10.69
CA ASN A 125 5.55 0.24 10.21
C ASN A 125 4.64 0.25 8.97
N PRO A 126 3.46 -0.38 9.02
CA PRO A 126 2.55 -0.38 7.89
C PRO A 126 2.07 1.04 7.57
N THR A 127 2.17 1.41 6.31
CA THR A 127 1.55 2.58 5.72
C THR A 127 0.37 2.12 4.88
N THR A 128 -0.80 2.70 5.14
CA THR A 128 -2.02 2.44 4.38
C THR A 128 -2.27 3.58 3.42
N CYS A 129 -2.42 3.22 2.14
CA CYS A 129 -2.61 4.13 1.01
C CYS A 129 -3.95 3.80 0.37
N GLN A 130 -4.83 4.79 0.22
CA GLN A 130 -6.10 4.60 -0.48
C GLN A 130 -5.96 4.94 -1.95
N VAL A 131 -6.07 3.94 -2.82
CA VAL A 131 -5.92 4.07 -4.26
C VAL A 131 -7.22 4.62 -4.86
N SER A 132 -7.16 5.83 -5.40
CA SER A 132 -8.28 6.48 -6.10
C SER A 132 -8.29 6.15 -7.59
N ARG A 133 -7.13 5.83 -8.16
CA ARG A 133 -6.99 5.48 -9.58
C ARG A 133 -5.89 4.43 -9.78
N LEU A 134 -6.17 3.42 -10.59
CA LEU A 134 -5.19 2.45 -11.07
C LEU A 134 -5.58 1.96 -12.46
N ASP A 135 -4.80 2.33 -13.47
CA ASP A 135 -4.94 1.88 -14.86
C ASP A 135 -3.57 1.56 -15.48
N ASP A 136 -3.51 1.37 -16.80
CA ASP A 136 -2.29 1.03 -17.52
C ASP A 136 -1.25 2.18 -17.56
N LYS A 137 -1.64 3.40 -17.22
CA LYS A 137 -0.81 4.61 -17.34
C LYS A 137 -0.65 5.37 -16.03
N GLN A 138 -1.63 5.31 -15.15
CA GLN A 138 -1.69 6.11 -13.94
C GLN A 138 -2.02 5.29 -12.70
N LEU A 139 -1.34 5.66 -11.63
CA LEU A 139 -1.64 5.26 -10.26
C LEU A 139 -1.82 6.54 -9.45
N GLU A 140 -2.92 6.64 -8.71
CA GLU A 140 -3.14 7.70 -7.75
C GLU A 140 -3.55 7.09 -6.42
N TYR A 141 -2.86 7.51 -5.36
CA TYR A 141 -3.23 7.09 -4.01
C TYR A 141 -3.08 8.23 -3.00
N THR A 142 -3.86 8.11 -1.93
CA THR A 142 -3.88 9.06 -0.81
C THR A 142 -3.29 8.41 0.44
N VAL A 143 -2.36 9.09 1.09
CA VAL A 143 -1.82 8.73 2.40
C VAL A 143 -2.29 9.77 3.40
N THR A 144 -2.86 9.31 4.51
CA THR A 144 -3.20 10.17 5.65
C THR A 144 -2.27 9.86 6.81
N SER A 145 -1.67 10.90 7.38
CA SER A 145 -0.79 10.76 8.56
C SER A 145 -0.98 11.91 9.52
N ASN A 146 -0.73 11.65 10.81
CA ASN A 146 -0.65 12.68 11.82
C ASN A 146 0.81 12.86 12.20
N ARG A 147 1.38 14.04 11.93
CA ARG A 147 2.79 14.34 12.20
C ARG A 147 3.03 15.81 12.53
N PRO A 148 4.17 16.16 13.17
CA PRO A 148 4.61 17.54 13.28
C PRO A 148 4.72 18.22 11.91
N PRO A 149 4.61 19.55 11.84
CA PRO A 149 4.60 20.22 10.56
C PRO A 149 5.96 20.18 9.87
N ASP A 150 5.93 20.16 8.54
CA ASP A 150 7.12 20.36 7.72
C ASP A 150 7.70 21.76 7.93
N SER A 151 9.03 21.86 7.88
CA SER A 151 9.74 23.13 8.03
C SER A 151 9.29 24.14 6.96
N GLY A 152 9.17 25.41 7.34
CA GLY A 152 8.77 26.49 6.42
C GLY A 152 7.26 26.64 6.22
N TRP A 153 6.42 25.79 6.83
CA TRP A 153 4.96 25.91 6.71
C TRP A 153 4.37 27.04 7.57
N GLY A 154 5.16 27.64 8.47
CA GLY A 154 4.68 28.68 9.40
C GLY A 154 3.64 28.15 10.40
N LEU A 155 3.65 26.84 10.65
CA LEU A 155 2.82 26.17 11.63
C LEU A 155 3.62 25.92 12.92
N ASN A 156 2.93 25.78 14.05
CA ASN A 156 3.59 25.54 15.33
C ASN A 156 4.22 24.15 15.35
N THR A 157 5.56 24.08 15.46
CA THR A 157 6.33 22.83 15.42
C THR A 157 6.10 21.91 16.62
N SER A 158 5.50 22.42 17.70
CA SER A 158 5.12 21.62 18.87
C SER A 158 3.75 20.93 18.72
N ASN A 159 2.99 21.26 17.66
CA ASN A 159 1.69 20.67 17.40
C ASN A 159 1.77 19.55 16.35
N THR A 160 0.84 18.61 16.43
CA THR A 160 0.61 17.60 15.39
C THR A 160 -0.55 18.05 14.50
N TYR A 161 -0.43 17.78 13.20
CA TYR A 161 -1.46 18.10 12.22
C TYR A 161 -1.81 16.87 11.39
N LYS A 162 -3.01 16.87 10.80
CA LYS A 162 -3.41 15.83 9.85
C LYS A 162 -2.94 16.21 8.46
N TYR A 163 -2.04 15.42 7.91
CA TYR A 163 -1.56 15.49 6.54
C TYR A 163 -2.39 14.54 5.67
N VAL A 164 -2.91 15.04 4.57
CA VAL A 164 -3.52 14.25 3.49
C VAL A 164 -2.68 14.50 2.24
N SER A 165 -1.88 13.50 1.86
CA SER A 165 -0.97 13.57 0.71
C SER A 165 -1.51 12.70 -0.41
N ILE A 166 -1.78 13.31 -1.56
CA ILE A 166 -2.30 12.63 -2.75
C ILE A 166 -1.16 12.58 -3.75
N TYR A 167 -0.70 11.37 -4.07
CA TYR A 167 0.39 11.15 -5.00
C TYR A 167 -0.17 10.67 -6.34
N THR A 168 0.26 11.32 -7.41
CA THR A 168 -0.03 10.89 -8.78
C THR A 168 1.25 10.34 -9.40
N TYR A 169 1.16 9.14 -9.95
CA TYR A 169 2.24 8.44 -10.63
C TYR A 169 1.90 8.20 -12.10
N THR A 170 2.94 8.14 -12.92
CA THR A 170 2.87 7.60 -14.29
C THR A 170 3.64 6.30 -14.37
N ARG A 171 3.14 5.37 -15.19
CA ARG A 171 3.86 4.13 -15.50
C ARG A 171 5.09 4.43 -16.37
N GLN A 172 6.20 3.71 -16.13
CA GLN A 172 7.44 3.76 -16.92
C GLN A 172 7.64 2.49 -17.75
#